data_AF-A0A350NNS2-F1
#
_entry.id   AF-A0A350NNS2-F1
#
_cell.length_a   1.000
_cell.length_b   1.000
_cell.length_c   1.000
_cell.angle_alpha   90.00
_cell.angle_beta   90.00
_cell.angle_gamma   90.00
#
_symmetry.space_group_name_H-M   'P 1'
#
loop_
_entity.id
_entity.type
_entity.pdbx_description
1 polymer ?
#
loop_
_entity_poly.entity_id
_entity_poly.type
_entity_poly.pdbx_seq_one_letter_code
_entity_poly.pdbx_strand_id
1 'polypeptide(L)' 'MFKFENEKGQLKCSFCAKAQDQVKKLIAGPGVYICDECIELCNEIIDEDVNEQSGLEMG' A
#
# COMPACT_ATOMS: atom_id res chain seq x y z
N MET A 1 5.37 20.43 -1.03
CA MET A 1 4.59 19.22 -1.38
C MET A 1 5.54 18.30 -2.12
N PHE A 2 6.00 17.21 -1.49
CA PHE A 2 6.95 16.28 -2.12
C PHE A 2 6.19 15.45 -3.15
N LYS A 3 6.55 15.56 -4.43
CA LYS A 3 5.93 14.79 -5.52
C LYS A 3 6.85 13.62 -5.87
N PHE A 4 6.30 12.40 -5.84
CA PHE A 4 7.01 11.17 -6.21
C PHE A 4 6.76 10.90 -7.70
N GLU A 5 7.43 11.67 -8.56
CA GLU A 5 7.37 11.54 -10.02
C GLU A 5 8.66 10.87 -10.53
N ASN A 6 8.57 10.00 -11.53
CA ASN A 6 9.74 9.49 -12.26
C ASN A 6 10.25 10.52 -13.29
N GLU A 7 11.34 10.21 -14.00
CA GLU A 7 11.92 11.07 -15.05
C GLU A 7 10.93 11.41 -16.19
N LYS A 8 9.80 10.69 -16.27
CA LYS A 8 8.70 10.90 -17.23
C LYS A 8 7.46 11.58 -16.61
N GLY A 9 7.53 12.05 -15.36
CA GLY A 9 6.38 12.65 -14.66
C GLY A 9 5.32 11.66 -14.19
N GLN A 10 5.58 10.34 -14.24
CA GLN A 10 4.62 9.34 -13.75
C GLN A 10 4.72 9.17 -12.24
N LEU A 11 3.56 9.16 -11.60
CA LEU A 11 3.41 8.87 -10.18
C LEU A 11 3.80 7.43 -9.87
N LYS A 12 4.43 7.22 -8.71
CA LYS A 12 4.83 5.89 -8.23
C LYS A 12 4.23 5.60 -6.87
N CYS A 13 3.91 4.33 -6.62
CA CYS A 13 3.56 3.85 -5.29
C CYS A 13 4.74 4.07 -4.33
N SER A 14 4.46 4.67 -3.17
CA SER A 14 5.48 4.95 -2.15
C SER A 14 6.00 3.68 -1.46
N PHE A 15 5.29 2.55 -1.59
CA PHE A 15 5.61 1.30 -0.90
C PHE A 15 6.38 0.32 -1.80
N CYS A 16 5.87 0.05 -3.01
CA CYS A 16 6.48 -0.91 -3.94
C CYS A 16 7.25 -0.25 -5.10
N ALA A 17 7.28 1.09 -5.17
CA ALA A 17 7.92 1.89 -6.22
C ALA A 17 7.41 1.66 -7.67
N LYS A 18 6.38 0.83 -7.86
CA LYS A 18 5.72 0.63 -9.16
C LYS A 18 5.11 1.93 -9.68
N ALA A 19 5.23 2.15 -10.98
CA ALA A 19 4.61 3.29 -11.65
C ALA A 19 3.09 3.08 -11.82
N GLN A 20 2.36 4.17 -12.01
CA GLN A 20 0.90 4.13 -12.19
C GLN A 20 0.43 3.21 -13.34
N ASP A 21 1.24 3.01 -14.38
CA ASP A 21 0.92 2.10 -15.50
C ASP A 21 1.12 0.61 -15.18
N GLN A 22 1.83 0.30 -14.09
CA GLN A 22 2.14 -1.06 -13.67
C GLN A 22 1.14 -1.62 -12.65
N VAL A 23 0.18 -0.80 -12.21
CA VAL A 23 -0.81 -1.15 -11.17
C VAL A 23 -2.21 -0.84 -11.68
N LYS A 24 -3.22 -1.51 -11.13
CA LYS A 24 -4.61 -1.29 -11.55
C LYS A 24 -5.15 0.03 -11.01
N LYS A 25 -4.76 0.39 -9.78
CA LYS A 25 -5.16 1.63 -9.12
C LYS A 25 -3.98 2.21 -8.35
N LEU A 26 -3.85 3.53 -8.41
CA LEU A 26 -2.93 4.29 -7.58
C LEU A 26 -3.71 5.39 -6.85
N ILE A 27 -3.74 5.32 -5.53
CA ILE A 27 -4.46 6.25 -4.65
C ILE A 27 -3.49 7.33 -4.20
N ALA A 28 -3.87 8.60 -4.37
CA ALA A 28 -3.09 9.76 -3.95
C ALA A 28 -3.56 10.30 -2.60
N GLY A 29 -2.63 10.43 -1.65
CA GLY A 29 -2.81 11.16 -0.40
C GLY A 29 -1.90 12.39 -0.32
N PRO A 30 -1.95 13.17 0.77
CA PRO A 30 -1.06 14.30 0.99
C PRO A 30 0.41 13.88 1.08
N GLY A 31 1.12 13.90 -0.05
CA GLY A 31 2.55 13.56 -0.11
C GLY A 31 2.85 12.06 -0.03
N VAL A 32 1.88 11.19 -0.34
CA VAL A 32 2.06 9.74 -0.36
C VAL A 32 1.16 9.11 -1.41
N TYR A 33 1.60 7.99 -1.98
CA TYR A 33 0.82 7.22 -2.95
C TYR A 33 0.84 5.74 -2.57
N ILE A 34 -0.29 5.06 -2.71
CA ILE A 34 -0.42 3.63 -2.45
C ILE A 34 -1.17 2.95 -3.60
N CYS A 35 -0.73 1.77 -4.04
CA CYS A 35 -1.40 1.01 -5.09
C CYS A 35 -2.32 -0.08 -4.50
N ASP A 36 -3.18 -0.64 -5.35
CA ASP A 36 -4.10 -1.73 -4.97
C ASP A 36 -3.37 -2.95 -4.38
N GLU A 37 -2.29 -3.41 -5.00
CA GLU A 37 -1.53 -4.56 -4.50
C GLU A 37 -0.96 -4.34 -3.09
N CYS A 38 -0.49 -3.12 -2.79
CA CYS A 38 0.01 -2.80 -1.46
C CYS A 38 -1.12 -2.72 -0.44
N ILE A 39 -2.31 -2.29 -0.83
CA ILE A 39 -3.48 -2.31 0.05
C ILE A 39 -3.88 -3.75 0.38
N GLU A 40 -3.91 -4.64 -0.61
CA GLU A 40 -4.21 -6.07 -0.41
C GLU A 40 -3.20 -6.71 0.54
N LEU A 41 -1.90 -6.53 0.28
CA LEU A 41 -0.85 -7.04 1.15
C LEU A 41 -0.95 -6.48 2.58
N CYS A 42 -1.23 -5.18 2.72
CA CYS A 42 -1.43 -4.58 4.04
C CYS A 42 -2.66 -5.17 4.75
N ASN A 43 -3.76 -5.41 4.03
CA ASN A 43 -4.94 -6.03 4.62
C ASN A 43 -4.67 -7.47 5.05
N GLU A 44 -3.92 -8.26 4.29
CA GLU A 44 -3.52 -9.61 4.67
C GLU A 44 -2.70 -9.59 5.97
N ILE A 45 -1.68 -8.73 6.06
CA ILE A 45 -0.85 -8.60 7.27
C ILE A 45 -1.68 -8.18 8.49
N ILE A 46 -2.64 -7.27 8.32
CA ILE A 46 -3.52 -6.81 9.40
C ILE A 46 -4.49 -7.91 9.82
N ASP A 47 -5.07 -8.64 8.87
CA ASP A 47 -6.01 -9.73 9.15
C ASP A 47 -5.33 -10.89 9.90
N GLU A 48 -4.09 -11.23 9.53
CA GLU A 48 -3.27 -12.20 10.26
C GLU A 48 -3.01 -11.75 11.71
N ASP A 49 -2.64 -10.48 11.94
CA ASP A 49 -2.40 -9.95 13.29
C ASP A 49 -3.67 -9.94 14.15
N VAL A 50 -4.82 -9.55 13.58
CA VAL A 50 -6.11 -9.58 14.28
C VAL A 50 -6.52 -11.00 14.65
N ASN A 51 -6.34 -11.95 13.73
CA ASN A 51 -6.67 -13.35 13.98
C ASN A 51 -5.75 -13.96 15.05
N GLU A 52 -4.46 -13.64 15.04
CA GLU A 52 -3.49 -14.13 16.03
C GLU A 52 -3.70 -13.51 17.42
N GLN A 53 -4.11 -12.24 17.50
CA GLN A 53 -4.49 -11.60 18.77
C GLN A 53 -5.82 -12.12 19.34
N SER A 54 -6.75 -12.58 18.50
CA SER A 54 -8.03 -13.18 18.95
C SER A 54 -7.91 -14.64 19.42
N GLY A 55 -6.77 -15.31 19.16
CA GLY A 55 -6.48 -16.68 19.60
C GLY A 55 -5.91 -16.83 21.01
N LEU A 56 -5.65 -15.72 21.72
CA LEU A 56 -5.04 -15.71 23.07
C LEU A 56 -6.07 -15.68 24.22
N GLU A 57 -7.38 -15.69 23.95
CA GLU A 57 -8.44 -15.70 24.99
C GLU A 57 -8.95 -17.12 25.37
N MET A 58 -8.36 -18.19 24.83
CA MET A 58 -8.60 -19.55 25.33
C MET A 58 -7.36 -20.12 26.05
N GLY A 59 -6.99 -19.48 27.16
CA GLY A 59 -6.05 -19.97 28.17
C GLY A 59 -6.55 -19.65 29.56
#